data_AF-A0A199VP65-F1
#
_entry.id   AF-A0A199VP65-F1
#
_cell.length_a   1.000
_cell.length_b   1.000
_cell.length_c   1.000
_cell.angle_alpha   90.00
_cell.angle_beta   90.00
_cell.angle_gamma   90.00
#
_symmetry.space_group_name_H-M   'P 1'
#
loop_
_entity.id
_entity.type
_entity.pdbx_description
1 polymer ?
#
loop_
_entity_poly.entity_id
_entity_poly.type
_entity_poly.pdbx_seq_one_letter_code
_entity_poly.pdbx_strand_id
1 'polypeptide(L)'
;MANTVLFSPSSSSPSSWALKRGLGLRRVPRCPNSLGRALRRSFVAAAANSPGFANENRDDGFGFGFGFGLVCNVQAVAPYERPALTKGYLFPPDKKPARLPGFHTCVGSGGERQTPEWYTEHGIEVLYQDPVVAFDGQKQTVTTTSGKILKYGSLIVSTGCEAARFPEKIGGNLPGVHYIRDVADADSLVSSLGRAKKVAVIGGGYIGMEVAAAAAGWNLDTTIIFPEDHIMPRLFTPSLARRYEELYQQNGVKFMKGVLIDKLEAGAGGRVANVILKNGSVIEADTVVVGIGAKPVVSPFEAVGLNNSVGGIQVDSHFRTSLPGVFAVGDVAAFPLKIYNRTARVEHVDHARKSAQHFGETIEVGNFDPKVATFWIDSDSRLKGVFLESGSSEEVSLLPQLAKAQSLVDKAKLKSASSIEDALEIARSSLKAGSAV
;
A
#
# COMPACT_ATOMS: atom_id res chain seq x y z
N MET A 1 -12.18 1.86 43.42
CA MET A 1 -11.96 1.09 42.17
C MET A 1 -10.96 1.88 41.35
N ALA A 2 -9.78 1.42 40.97
CA ALA A 2 -9.17 0.09 41.00
C ALA A 2 -7.72 0.19 41.54
N ASN A 3 -7.39 -0.72 42.46
CA ASN A 3 -6.02 -1.10 42.78
C ASN A 3 -5.57 -2.10 41.70
N THR A 4 -4.31 -2.03 41.26
CA THR A 4 -3.38 -3.18 41.19
C THR A 4 -1.96 -2.65 40.95
N VAL A 5 -1.16 -2.62 42.02
CA VAL A 5 0.30 -2.57 42.00
C VAL A 5 0.76 -3.95 42.46
N LEU A 6 1.52 -4.67 41.65
CA LEU A 6 2.05 -5.99 42.01
C LEU A 6 3.42 -5.84 42.69
N PHE A 7 3.51 -6.27 43.95
CA PHE A 7 4.76 -6.55 44.67
C PHE A 7 4.79 -8.04 45.08
N SER A 8 5.97 -8.65 45.00
CA SER A 8 6.27 -9.98 45.55
C SER A 8 7.01 -9.83 46.89
N PRO A 9 6.64 -10.56 47.97
CA PRO A 9 7.36 -10.55 49.24
C PRO A 9 8.21 -11.82 49.41
N SER A 10 9.46 -11.68 49.86
CA SER A 10 10.01 -12.46 51.00
C SER A 10 11.48 -12.12 51.25
N SER A 11 11.75 -11.90 52.54
CA SER A 11 13.01 -11.62 53.23
C SER A 11 14.00 -12.79 53.29
N SER A 12 15.30 -12.53 53.09
CA SER A 12 16.42 -12.92 53.98
C SER A 12 17.78 -12.74 53.29
N SER A 13 18.71 -12.06 53.96
CA SER A 13 20.17 -12.00 53.73
C SER A 13 20.84 -12.51 55.05
N PRO A 14 22.14 -12.90 55.17
CA PRO A 14 23.28 -12.73 54.26
C PRO A 14 24.25 -13.94 54.13
N SER A 15 25.07 -13.98 53.06
CA SER A 15 26.52 -14.29 53.14
C SER A 15 27.16 -14.38 51.75
N SER A 16 28.34 -13.76 51.62
CA SER A 16 29.25 -13.85 50.47
C SER A 16 29.88 -15.23 50.32
N TRP A 17 30.31 -15.60 49.10
CA TRP A 17 31.67 -16.05 48.73
C TRP A 17 31.68 -16.71 47.32
N ALA A 18 32.56 -16.19 46.46
CA ALA A 18 33.37 -16.84 45.40
C ALA A 18 32.74 -17.63 44.21
N LEU A 19 32.96 -17.08 43.00
CA LEU A 19 33.65 -17.67 41.82
C LEU A 19 33.43 -19.16 41.45
N LYS A 20 32.77 -19.39 40.29
CA LYS A 20 33.26 -20.11 39.06
C LYS A 20 32.17 -20.92 38.34
N ARG A 21 32.05 -20.65 37.03
CA ARG A 21 31.71 -21.53 35.89
C ARG A 21 30.40 -22.33 35.88
N GLY A 22 29.59 -22.03 34.86
CA GLY A 22 29.02 -23.04 33.96
C GLY A 22 27.56 -23.46 34.17
N LEU A 23 26.83 -23.52 33.04
CA LEU A 23 25.57 -24.23 32.75
C LEU A 23 24.23 -23.47 32.91
N GLY A 24 23.54 -23.36 31.76
CA GLY A 24 22.11 -23.71 31.64
C GLY A 24 21.07 -22.60 31.84
N LEU A 25 20.68 -21.92 30.76
CA LEU A 25 19.45 -21.11 30.73
C LEU A 25 18.21 -22.03 30.82
N ARG A 26 17.54 -22.07 31.99
CA ARG A 26 16.18 -22.59 32.13
C ARG A 26 15.16 -21.52 31.71
N ARG A 27 14.15 -21.94 30.94
CA ARG A 27 13.01 -21.13 30.47
C ARG A 27 12.18 -20.56 31.64
N VAL A 28 11.87 -19.27 31.56
CA VAL A 28 10.86 -18.58 32.39
C VAL A 28 9.44 -18.98 31.93
N PRO A 29 8.45 -19.16 32.82
CA PRO A 29 7.08 -19.53 32.42
C PRO A 29 6.36 -18.38 31.70
N ARG A 30 5.60 -18.69 30.64
CA ARG A 30 4.76 -17.73 29.90
C ARG A 30 3.51 -17.34 30.70
N CYS A 31 3.19 -16.06 30.75
CA CYS A 31 1.90 -15.54 31.24
C CYS A 31 0.71 -16.05 30.37
N PRO A 32 -0.52 -16.11 30.91
CA PRO A 32 -1.69 -16.60 30.18
C PRO A 32 -2.11 -15.68 29.03
N ASN A 33 -2.44 -16.27 27.89
CA ASN A 33 -2.80 -15.62 26.60
C ASN A 33 -4.09 -14.76 26.59
N SER A 34 -4.83 -14.63 27.70
CA SER A 34 -6.20 -14.08 27.68
C SER A 34 -6.30 -12.55 27.73
N LEU A 35 -5.37 -11.85 28.38
CA LEU A 35 -5.38 -10.37 28.48
C LEU A 35 -4.87 -9.67 27.21
N GLY A 36 -4.08 -10.37 26.40
CA GLY A 36 -3.45 -9.78 25.21
C GLY A 36 -4.37 -9.59 24.00
N ARG A 37 -5.65 -10.00 24.05
CA ARG A 37 -6.57 -9.87 22.90
C ARG A 37 -7.35 -8.55 22.86
N ALA A 38 -7.57 -7.90 24.01
CA ALA A 38 -8.48 -6.75 24.13
C ALA A 38 -7.85 -5.38 23.81
N LEU A 39 -6.51 -5.27 23.81
CA LEU A 39 -5.76 -4.01 23.66
C LEU A 39 -5.10 -3.82 22.27
N ARG A 40 -5.41 -4.68 21.28
CA ARG A 40 -4.74 -4.65 19.98
C ARG A 40 -5.44 -3.68 19.03
N ARG A 41 -4.74 -2.63 18.59
CA ARG A 41 -5.17 -1.84 17.42
C ARG A 41 -4.85 -2.65 16.15
N SER A 42 -5.89 -2.96 15.38
CA SER A 42 -5.76 -3.62 14.08
C SER A 42 -5.57 -2.57 12.98
N PHE A 43 -4.58 -2.79 12.11
CA PHE A 43 -4.45 -2.04 10.87
C PHE A 43 -5.23 -2.78 9.79
N VAL A 44 -6.16 -2.09 9.14
CA VAL A 44 -6.85 -2.64 7.97
C VAL A 44 -6.42 -1.84 6.76
N ALA A 45 -5.80 -2.51 5.81
CA ALA A 45 -5.50 -1.96 4.49
C ALA A 45 -6.55 -2.49 3.49
N ALA A 46 -7.34 -1.59 2.93
CA ALA A 46 -8.23 -1.90 1.81
C ALA A 46 -7.43 -1.72 0.51
N ALA A 47 -6.91 -2.82 -0.04
CA ALA A 47 -5.85 -2.79 -1.05
C ALA A 47 -6.24 -3.53 -2.34
N ALA A 48 -5.92 -2.94 -3.50
CA ALA A 48 -6.00 -3.64 -4.80
C ALA A 48 -4.66 -4.27 -5.24
N ASN A 49 -3.56 -3.83 -4.62
CA ASN A 49 -2.20 -4.40 -4.55
C ASN A 49 -1.39 -3.36 -3.75
N SER A 50 -0.84 -3.70 -2.58
CA SER A 50 -0.03 -2.74 -1.80
C SER A 50 1.42 -3.19 -1.71
N PRO A 51 2.27 -2.88 -2.71
CA PRO A 51 3.72 -3.02 -2.59
C PRO A 51 4.30 -2.15 -1.47
N GLY A 52 3.68 -1.00 -1.20
CA GLY A 52 4.26 0.05 -0.35
C GLY A 52 4.14 -0.16 1.15
N PHE A 53 3.19 -0.97 1.64
CA PHE A 53 3.01 -1.10 3.09
C PHE A 53 4.04 -2.04 3.73
N ALA A 54 4.46 -3.07 3.00
CA ALA A 54 5.24 -4.17 3.55
C ALA A 54 6.77 -3.91 3.54
N ASN A 55 7.25 -2.97 2.73
CA ASN A 55 8.68 -2.93 2.41
C ASN A 55 9.54 -2.13 3.39
N GLU A 56 9.02 -1.08 4.03
CA GLU A 56 9.90 -0.02 4.56
C GLU A 56 9.70 0.35 6.03
N ASN A 57 8.83 -0.36 6.77
CA ASN A 57 8.78 -0.23 8.23
C ASN A 57 9.96 -0.95 8.94
N ARG A 58 11.17 -0.96 8.35
CA ARG A 58 12.30 -1.71 8.92
C ARG A 58 13.67 -1.05 8.86
N ASP A 59 13.93 -0.10 7.96
CA ASP A 59 15.30 0.40 7.79
C ASP A 59 15.78 1.35 8.90
N ASP A 60 14.90 1.78 9.82
CA ASP A 60 15.25 2.70 10.91
C ASP A 60 15.45 2.02 12.29
N GLY A 61 15.73 0.72 12.36
CA GLY A 61 16.16 0.09 13.63
C GLY A 61 15.11 0.04 14.75
N PHE A 62 13.89 0.50 14.51
CA PHE A 62 12.73 0.29 15.37
C PHE A 62 11.98 -0.95 14.89
N GLY A 63 12.30 -2.09 15.48
CA GLY A 63 11.50 -3.29 15.30
C GLY A 63 10.08 -3.05 15.82
N PHE A 64 9.13 -2.85 14.91
CA PHE A 64 7.70 -2.76 15.23
C PHE A 64 7.18 -4.13 15.67
N GLY A 65 7.45 -4.48 16.93
CA GLY A 65 6.72 -5.52 17.63
C GLY A 65 5.34 -4.98 17.99
N PHE A 66 4.28 -5.77 17.72
CA PHE A 66 2.93 -5.64 18.29
C PHE A 66 1.84 -4.87 17.52
N GLY A 67 1.85 -4.84 16.19
CA GLY A 67 0.66 -4.56 15.36
C GLY A 67 0.28 -5.75 14.48
N PHE A 68 -1.00 -6.16 14.45
CA PHE A 68 -1.49 -7.08 13.42
C PHE A 68 -1.90 -6.26 12.19
N GLY A 69 -1.27 -6.51 11.06
CA GLY A 69 -1.68 -5.97 9.76
C GLY A 69 -2.67 -6.91 9.08
N LEU A 70 -3.79 -6.38 8.61
CA LEU A 70 -4.77 -7.10 7.80
C LEU A 70 -4.90 -6.41 6.44
N VAL A 71 -4.74 -7.18 5.37
CA VAL A 71 -4.91 -6.69 3.99
C VAL A 71 -6.15 -7.35 3.39
N CYS A 72 -7.13 -6.54 2.99
CA CYS A 72 -8.27 -7.01 2.21
C CYS A 72 -7.94 -6.84 0.73
N ASN A 73 -7.69 -7.95 0.04
CA ASN A 73 -7.29 -7.98 -1.36
C ASN A 73 -8.44 -8.48 -2.24
N VAL A 74 -8.72 -7.76 -3.33
CA VAL A 74 -9.71 -8.18 -4.34
C VAL A 74 -9.23 -9.38 -5.16
N GLN A 75 -7.91 -9.59 -5.25
CA GLN A 75 -7.31 -10.60 -6.11
C GLN A 75 -7.07 -11.93 -5.39
N ALA A 76 -6.96 -13.01 -6.18
CA ALA A 76 -6.69 -14.37 -5.69
C ALA A 76 -5.21 -14.66 -5.40
N VAL A 77 -4.33 -13.68 -5.62
CA VAL A 77 -2.87 -13.84 -5.53
C VAL A 77 -2.28 -12.83 -4.56
N ALA A 78 -1.16 -13.19 -3.93
CA ALA A 78 -0.35 -12.25 -3.16
C ALA A 78 0.04 -11.04 -4.00
N PRO A 79 0.19 -9.85 -3.39
CA PRO A 79 0.60 -8.63 -4.09
C PRO A 79 1.81 -8.85 -5.01
N TYR A 80 1.82 -8.13 -6.13
CA TYR A 80 2.82 -8.27 -7.19
C TYR A 80 3.12 -6.95 -7.89
N GLU A 81 4.20 -6.93 -8.67
CA GLU A 81 4.62 -5.78 -9.49
C GLU A 81 3.71 -5.60 -10.72
N ARG A 82 2.68 -4.76 -10.57
CA ARG A 82 1.72 -4.47 -11.65
C ARG A 82 2.35 -4.02 -12.98
N PRO A 83 3.47 -3.25 -13.01
CA PRO A 83 4.12 -2.87 -14.27
C PRO A 83 4.60 -4.05 -15.12
N ALA A 84 4.77 -5.24 -14.54
CA ALA A 84 5.13 -6.43 -15.29
C ALA A 84 4.02 -6.86 -16.26
N LEU A 85 2.74 -6.62 -15.91
CA LEU A 85 1.55 -7.12 -16.62
C LEU A 85 1.47 -6.70 -18.09
N THR A 86 2.06 -5.56 -18.46
CA THR A 86 2.11 -5.04 -19.83
C THR A 86 3.48 -5.16 -20.49
N LYS A 87 4.47 -5.75 -19.79
CA LYS A 87 5.86 -5.89 -20.24
C LYS A 87 6.23 -7.36 -20.44
N GLY A 88 7.17 -7.86 -19.65
CA GLY A 88 7.57 -9.27 -19.67
C GLY A 88 6.40 -10.22 -19.43
N TYR A 89 5.29 -9.75 -18.83
CA TYR A 89 4.09 -10.55 -18.74
C TYR A 89 3.39 -10.76 -20.10
N LEU A 90 3.52 -9.88 -21.08
CA LEU A 90 2.87 -10.12 -22.37
C LEU A 90 3.76 -10.88 -23.35
N PHE A 91 4.97 -11.28 -22.98
CA PHE A 91 5.87 -11.95 -23.91
C PHE A 91 5.38 -13.35 -24.33
N PRO A 92 5.67 -13.76 -25.58
CA PRO A 92 5.45 -15.13 -26.06
C PRO A 92 6.08 -16.20 -25.15
N PRO A 93 5.51 -17.42 -25.07
CA PRO A 93 6.03 -18.49 -24.21
C PRO A 93 7.51 -18.84 -24.43
N ASP A 94 7.99 -18.77 -25.67
CA ASP A 94 9.39 -19.04 -26.04
C ASP A 94 10.36 -17.94 -25.56
N LYS A 95 9.85 -16.78 -25.12
CA LYS A 95 10.63 -15.64 -24.64
C LYS A 95 10.77 -15.58 -23.11
N LYS A 96 10.52 -16.70 -22.42
CA LYS A 96 10.61 -16.82 -20.95
C LYS A 96 9.84 -15.69 -20.22
N PRO A 97 8.52 -15.65 -20.40
CA PRO A 97 7.69 -14.60 -19.83
C PRO A 97 7.83 -14.47 -18.31
N ALA A 98 7.76 -13.24 -17.80
CA ALA A 98 7.69 -12.99 -16.36
C ALA A 98 6.26 -13.28 -15.85
N ARG A 99 6.03 -14.47 -15.31
CA ARG A 99 4.76 -14.92 -14.69
C ARG A 99 4.89 -15.10 -13.19
N LEU A 100 3.76 -15.15 -12.48
CA LEU A 100 3.75 -15.49 -11.06
C LEU A 100 4.24 -16.94 -10.92
N PRO A 101 4.98 -17.28 -9.84
CA PRO A 101 5.33 -16.44 -8.68
C PRO A 101 6.59 -15.56 -8.85
N GLY A 102 7.10 -15.39 -10.07
CA GLY A 102 8.40 -14.75 -10.35
C GLY A 102 8.48 -13.23 -10.10
N PHE A 103 7.36 -12.53 -9.91
CA PHE A 103 7.31 -11.07 -9.79
C PHE A 103 6.35 -10.57 -8.68
N HIS A 104 6.23 -11.33 -7.58
CA HIS A 104 5.67 -10.79 -6.34
C HIS A 104 6.39 -9.50 -5.91
N THR A 105 5.78 -8.72 -5.02
CA THR A 105 6.23 -7.36 -4.71
C THR A 105 7.70 -7.28 -4.28
N CYS A 106 8.27 -6.13 -4.66
CA CYS A 106 9.63 -5.62 -4.48
C CYS A 106 10.73 -6.27 -5.32
N VAL A 107 10.43 -7.32 -6.08
CA VAL A 107 11.39 -7.92 -7.04
C VAL A 107 11.89 -6.90 -8.06
N GLY A 108 11.01 -6.06 -8.59
CA GLY A 108 11.35 -5.06 -9.61
C GLY A 108 12.17 -3.87 -9.09
N SER A 109 12.24 -3.66 -7.78
CA SER A 109 13.02 -2.60 -7.13
C SER A 109 14.25 -3.13 -6.39
N GLY A 110 14.56 -4.43 -6.51
CA GLY A 110 15.69 -5.06 -5.84
C GLY A 110 15.48 -5.36 -4.34
N GLY A 111 14.25 -5.21 -3.84
CA GLY A 111 13.90 -5.56 -2.47
C GLY A 111 13.59 -7.06 -2.30
N GLU A 112 13.36 -7.46 -1.05
CA GLU A 112 12.93 -8.83 -0.73
C GLU A 112 11.60 -9.18 -1.40
N ARG A 113 11.51 -10.39 -1.97
CA ARG A 113 10.28 -10.84 -2.62
C ARG A 113 9.22 -11.17 -1.56
N GLN A 114 8.11 -10.46 -1.59
CA GLN A 114 7.00 -10.70 -0.66
C GLN A 114 6.05 -11.77 -1.19
N THR A 115 6.45 -13.04 -1.06
CA THR A 115 5.60 -14.19 -1.42
C THR A 115 4.43 -14.36 -0.43
N PRO A 116 3.45 -15.24 -0.68
CA PRO A 116 2.40 -15.52 0.31
C PRO A 116 2.94 -15.91 1.70
N GLU A 117 4.05 -16.66 1.74
CA GLU A 117 4.72 -17.09 2.96
C GLU A 117 5.31 -15.90 3.73
N TRP A 118 5.89 -14.94 3.01
CA TRP A 118 6.46 -13.72 3.59
C TRP A 118 5.42 -12.99 4.44
N TYR A 119 4.19 -12.80 3.96
CA TYR A 119 3.14 -12.12 4.76
C TYR A 119 2.85 -12.85 6.07
N THR A 120 2.78 -14.18 6.02
CA THR A 120 2.52 -15.01 7.21
C THR A 120 3.65 -14.94 8.22
N GLU A 121 4.90 -15.03 7.75
CA GLU A 121 6.11 -14.90 8.58
C GLU A 121 6.22 -13.54 9.26
N HIS A 122 5.65 -12.50 8.65
CA HIS A 122 5.61 -11.14 9.16
C HIS A 122 4.36 -10.81 9.97
N GLY A 123 3.50 -11.79 10.25
CA GLY A 123 2.28 -11.60 11.05
C GLY A 123 1.23 -10.72 10.36
N ILE A 124 1.26 -10.66 9.02
CA ILE A 124 0.30 -9.93 8.20
C ILE A 124 -0.71 -10.94 7.64
N GLU A 125 -1.97 -10.78 8.00
CA GLU A 125 -3.06 -11.57 7.42
C GLU A 125 -3.50 -10.95 6.09
N VAL A 126 -3.69 -11.78 5.07
CA VAL A 126 -4.20 -11.34 3.76
C VAL A 126 -5.52 -12.08 3.48
N LEU A 127 -6.61 -11.32 3.36
CA LEU A 127 -7.90 -11.82 2.92
C LEU A 127 -7.96 -11.71 1.40
N TYR A 128 -7.79 -12.84 0.71
CA TYR A 128 -7.88 -12.92 -0.74
C TYR A 128 -9.33 -12.96 -1.22
N GLN A 129 -9.60 -12.31 -2.35
CA GLN A 129 -10.91 -12.24 -2.99
C GLN A 129 -12.05 -11.79 -2.06
N ASP A 130 -11.73 -10.99 -1.05
CA ASP A 130 -12.69 -10.52 -0.04
C ASP A 130 -12.56 -9.00 0.14
N PRO A 131 -12.85 -8.20 -0.91
CA PRO A 131 -12.67 -6.77 -0.87
C PRO A 131 -13.65 -6.11 0.10
N VAL A 132 -13.31 -4.90 0.56
CA VAL A 132 -14.20 -4.06 1.38
C VAL A 132 -15.32 -3.50 0.49
N VAL A 133 -16.57 -3.70 0.90
CA VAL A 133 -17.79 -3.26 0.18
C VAL A 133 -18.64 -2.27 0.97
N ALA A 134 -18.43 -2.14 2.28
CA ALA A 134 -19.04 -1.08 3.08
C ALA A 134 -18.06 -0.51 4.10
N PHE A 135 -18.26 0.76 4.44
CA PHE A 135 -17.45 1.53 5.37
C PHE A 135 -18.35 2.31 6.34
N ASP A 136 -18.10 2.18 7.65
CA ASP A 136 -18.75 2.95 8.71
C ASP A 136 -17.66 3.64 9.53
N GLY A 137 -17.44 4.92 9.20
CA GLY A 137 -16.43 5.76 9.87
C GLY A 137 -16.75 6.09 11.32
N GLN A 138 -18.03 6.05 11.73
CA GLN A 138 -18.43 6.31 13.11
C GLN A 138 -18.14 5.11 14.01
N LYS A 139 -18.41 3.90 13.52
CA LYS A 139 -18.13 2.66 14.27
C LYS A 139 -16.70 2.15 14.10
N GLN A 140 -15.94 2.79 13.20
CA GLN A 140 -14.60 2.38 12.80
C GLN A 140 -14.57 0.94 12.30
N THR A 141 -15.50 0.63 11.39
CA THR A 141 -15.64 -0.71 10.81
C THR A 141 -15.68 -0.68 9.30
N VAL A 142 -15.15 -1.74 8.69
CA VAL A 142 -15.38 -2.07 7.28
C VAL A 142 -16.08 -3.42 7.17
N THR A 143 -16.88 -3.59 6.12
CA THR A 143 -17.51 -4.88 5.80
C THR A 143 -16.96 -5.40 4.50
N THR A 144 -16.53 -6.65 4.49
CA THR A 144 -16.03 -7.33 3.28
C THR A 144 -17.17 -7.99 2.50
N THR A 145 -16.94 -8.37 1.25
CA THR A 145 -17.94 -9.07 0.41
C THR A 145 -18.46 -10.35 1.06
N SER A 146 -17.63 -11.08 1.82
CA SER A 146 -18.05 -12.28 2.56
C SER A 146 -18.94 -11.98 3.77
N GLY A 147 -19.17 -10.70 4.10
CA GLY A 147 -19.96 -10.26 5.24
C GLY A 147 -19.17 -10.13 6.55
N LYS A 148 -17.84 -10.31 6.53
CA LYS A 148 -17.01 -10.08 7.73
C LYS A 148 -17.03 -8.59 8.08
N ILE A 149 -17.28 -8.30 9.35
CA ILE A 149 -17.17 -6.94 9.90
C ILE A 149 -15.84 -6.84 10.62
N LEU A 150 -14.98 -5.94 10.14
CA LEU A 150 -13.63 -5.74 10.64
C LEU A 150 -13.56 -4.38 11.31
N LYS A 151 -13.23 -4.36 12.61
CA LYS A 151 -12.95 -3.12 13.34
C LYS A 151 -11.50 -2.72 13.12
N TYR A 152 -11.25 -1.44 12.89
CA TYR A 152 -9.90 -0.91 12.69
C TYR A 152 -9.53 0.12 13.76
N GLY A 153 -8.25 0.15 14.13
CA GLY A 153 -7.67 1.29 14.85
C GLY A 153 -7.22 2.38 13.88
N SER A 154 -6.64 1.95 12.76
CA SER A 154 -6.30 2.80 11.62
C SER A 154 -6.69 2.09 10.31
N LEU A 155 -7.25 2.85 9.37
CA LEU A 155 -7.67 2.36 8.05
C LEU A 155 -6.84 3.04 6.96
N ILE A 156 -6.25 2.23 6.09
CA ILE A 156 -5.50 2.72 4.92
C ILE A 156 -6.28 2.33 3.67
N VAL A 157 -6.72 3.31 2.90
CA VAL A 157 -7.37 3.11 1.61
C VAL A 157 -6.31 3.13 0.51
N SER A 158 -6.01 1.96 -0.04
CA SER A 158 -5.02 1.71 -1.10
C SER A 158 -5.63 0.93 -2.27
N THR A 159 -6.89 1.23 -2.57
CA THR A 159 -7.71 0.63 -3.63
C THR A 159 -7.23 0.97 -5.04
N GLY A 160 -6.39 2.00 -5.18
CA GLY A 160 -5.77 2.39 -6.44
C GLY A 160 -6.78 2.83 -7.49
N CYS A 161 -6.57 2.40 -8.74
CA CYS A 161 -7.46 2.66 -9.87
C CYS A 161 -7.94 1.37 -10.57
N GLU A 162 -9.01 1.52 -11.35
CA GLU A 162 -9.50 0.57 -12.35
C GLU A 162 -9.25 1.08 -13.78
N ALA A 163 -9.21 0.18 -14.75
CA ALA A 163 -9.13 0.57 -16.17
C ALA A 163 -10.43 1.25 -16.61
N ALA A 164 -10.33 2.35 -17.36
CA ALA A 164 -11.49 2.97 -17.96
C ALA A 164 -12.08 2.06 -19.06
N ARG A 165 -13.37 1.74 -18.94
CA ARG A 165 -14.07 0.81 -19.83
C ARG A 165 -15.00 1.51 -20.81
N PHE A 166 -15.13 0.93 -22.01
CA PHE A 166 -16.19 1.33 -22.93
C PHE A 166 -17.54 0.77 -22.47
N PRO A 167 -18.64 1.52 -22.68
CA PRO A 167 -19.98 0.99 -22.47
C PRO A 167 -20.28 -0.26 -23.30
N GLU A 168 -21.08 -1.17 -22.77
CA GLU A 168 -21.53 -2.37 -23.48
C GLU A 168 -22.22 -2.03 -24.80
N LYS A 169 -23.03 -0.97 -24.83
CA LYS A 169 -23.75 -0.49 -26.03
C LYS A 169 -22.85 -0.11 -27.22
N ILE A 170 -21.56 0.13 -26.99
CA ILE A 170 -20.58 0.37 -28.07
C ILE A 170 -19.62 -0.82 -28.26
N GLY A 171 -19.99 -1.99 -27.74
CA GLY A 171 -19.23 -3.23 -27.87
C GLY A 171 -18.12 -3.41 -26.85
N GLY A 172 -18.12 -2.64 -25.75
CA GLY A 172 -17.05 -2.69 -24.73
C GLY A 172 -16.88 -4.03 -24.00
N ASN A 173 -17.88 -4.93 -24.08
CA ASN A 173 -17.89 -6.26 -23.47
C ASN A 173 -17.83 -7.40 -24.51
N LEU A 174 -17.60 -7.09 -25.79
CA LEU A 174 -17.53 -8.14 -26.82
C LEU A 174 -16.36 -9.09 -26.51
N PRO A 175 -16.53 -10.41 -26.70
CA PRO A 175 -15.42 -11.34 -26.62
C PRO A 175 -14.29 -10.95 -27.59
N GLY A 176 -13.06 -10.88 -27.08
CA GLY A 176 -11.89 -10.37 -27.82
C GLY A 176 -11.60 -8.89 -27.57
N VAL A 177 -12.45 -8.18 -26.81
CA VAL A 177 -12.13 -6.86 -26.24
C VAL A 177 -11.52 -7.06 -24.85
N HIS A 178 -10.33 -6.51 -24.67
CA HIS A 178 -9.53 -6.65 -23.46
C HIS A 178 -9.25 -5.29 -22.83
N TYR A 179 -9.19 -5.31 -21.51
CA TYR A 179 -8.64 -4.26 -20.67
C TYR A 179 -7.48 -4.89 -19.90
N ILE A 180 -6.57 -4.07 -19.37
CA ILE A 180 -5.46 -4.61 -18.57
C ILE A 180 -5.25 -3.79 -17.30
N ARG A 181 -5.61 -4.41 -16.17
CA ARG A 181 -5.31 -3.88 -14.85
C ARG A 181 -4.74 -4.94 -13.93
N ASP A 182 -5.27 -6.16 -13.95
CA ASP A 182 -4.88 -7.25 -13.05
C ASP A 182 -4.34 -8.50 -13.77
N VAL A 183 -3.98 -9.53 -12.99
CA VAL A 183 -3.43 -10.78 -13.55
C VAL A 183 -4.45 -11.52 -14.42
N ALA A 184 -5.74 -11.51 -14.05
CA ALA A 184 -6.78 -12.18 -14.81
C ALA A 184 -6.98 -11.52 -16.19
N ASP A 185 -6.95 -10.18 -16.22
CA ASP A 185 -6.93 -9.41 -17.45
C ASP A 185 -5.71 -9.79 -18.33
N ALA A 186 -4.52 -9.87 -17.72
CA ALA A 186 -3.29 -10.19 -18.44
C ALA A 186 -3.28 -11.63 -19.00
N ASP A 187 -3.78 -12.60 -18.24
CA ASP A 187 -3.93 -14.00 -18.68
C ASP A 187 -4.92 -14.14 -19.84
N SER A 188 -6.05 -13.42 -19.74
CA SER A 188 -7.04 -13.33 -20.81
C SER A 188 -6.42 -12.73 -22.08
N LEU A 189 -5.64 -11.65 -21.94
CA LEU A 189 -4.97 -11.00 -23.06
C LEU A 189 -3.91 -11.91 -23.71
N VAL A 190 -3.04 -12.56 -22.93
CA VAL A 190 -2.04 -13.52 -23.45
C VAL A 190 -2.72 -14.63 -24.24
N SER A 191 -3.82 -15.16 -23.72
CA SER A 191 -4.61 -16.19 -24.40
C SER A 191 -5.26 -15.70 -25.70
N SER A 192 -5.54 -14.40 -25.84
CA SER A 192 -6.02 -13.82 -27.10
C SER A 192 -4.87 -13.56 -28.07
N LEU A 193 -3.75 -13.00 -27.61
CA LEU A 193 -2.56 -12.74 -28.43
C LEU A 193 -2.05 -14.02 -29.09
N GLY A 194 -2.07 -15.16 -28.40
CA GLY A 194 -1.65 -16.45 -28.97
C GLY A 194 -2.55 -17.00 -30.09
N ARG A 195 -3.73 -16.40 -30.33
CA ARG A 195 -4.67 -16.79 -31.39
C ARG A 195 -5.02 -15.65 -32.34
N ALA A 196 -4.56 -14.44 -32.04
CA ALA A 196 -4.89 -13.24 -32.79
C ALA A 196 -4.22 -13.24 -34.17
N LYS A 197 -4.82 -12.54 -35.11
CA LYS A 197 -4.18 -12.17 -36.38
C LYS A 197 -4.06 -10.66 -36.50
N LYS A 198 -5.11 -9.94 -36.09
CA LYS A 198 -5.20 -8.48 -36.15
C LYS A 198 -5.53 -7.90 -34.78
N VAL A 199 -4.64 -7.05 -34.28
CA VAL A 199 -4.76 -6.38 -32.98
C VAL A 199 -5.02 -4.89 -33.19
N ALA A 200 -6.11 -4.39 -32.63
CA ALA A 200 -6.32 -2.95 -32.48
C ALA A 200 -6.07 -2.51 -31.03
N VAL A 201 -5.20 -1.54 -30.83
CA VAL A 201 -4.94 -0.94 -29.53
C VAL A 201 -5.54 0.46 -29.50
N ILE A 202 -6.50 0.68 -28.62
CA ILE A 202 -7.23 1.94 -28.50
C ILE A 202 -6.63 2.76 -27.36
N GLY A 203 -5.94 3.84 -27.71
CA GLY A 203 -5.25 4.75 -26.78
C GLY A 203 -3.75 4.86 -27.06
N GLY A 204 -3.26 6.09 -27.26
CA GLY A 204 -1.85 6.41 -27.50
C GLY A 204 -1.03 6.69 -26.23
N GLY A 205 -1.46 6.17 -25.08
CA GLY A 205 -0.78 6.32 -23.78
C GLY A 205 0.21 5.19 -23.47
N TYR A 206 0.83 5.20 -22.28
CA TYR A 206 1.82 4.20 -21.86
C TYR A 206 1.33 2.76 -22.03
N ILE A 207 0.13 2.46 -21.52
CA ILE A 207 -0.44 1.10 -21.58
C ILE A 207 -0.67 0.66 -23.03
N GLY A 208 -1.24 1.54 -23.85
CA GLY A 208 -1.48 1.23 -25.26
C GLY A 208 -0.18 0.98 -26.02
N MET A 209 0.83 1.83 -25.80
CA MET A 209 2.15 1.64 -26.40
C MET A 209 2.82 0.34 -25.93
N GLU A 210 2.86 0.05 -24.63
CA GLU A 210 3.46 -1.18 -24.10
C GLU A 210 2.78 -2.44 -24.65
N VAL A 211 1.44 -2.46 -24.72
CA VAL A 211 0.69 -3.57 -25.30
C VAL A 211 0.97 -3.71 -26.80
N ALA A 212 1.04 -2.61 -27.54
CA ALA A 212 1.34 -2.66 -28.97
C ALA A 212 2.76 -3.17 -29.23
N ALA A 213 3.73 -2.78 -28.40
CA ALA A 213 5.09 -3.32 -28.46
C ALA A 213 5.11 -4.82 -28.14
N ALA A 214 4.32 -5.27 -27.16
CA ALA A 214 4.17 -6.68 -26.89
C ALA A 214 3.58 -7.41 -28.09
N ALA A 215 2.46 -6.94 -28.66
CA ALA A 215 1.81 -7.53 -29.83
C ALA A 215 2.73 -7.59 -31.07
N ALA A 216 3.57 -6.56 -31.27
CA ALA A 216 4.63 -6.60 -32.29
C ALA A 216 5.64 -7.73 -32.03
N GLY A 217 6.00 -7.98 -30.76
CA GLY A 217 6.82 -9.14 -30.36
C GLY A 217 6.18 -10.51 -30.62
N TRP A 218 4.85 -10.58 -30.79
CA TRP A 218 4.12 -11.76 -31.26
C TRP A 218 4.01 -11.81 -32.80
N ASN A 219 4.58 -10.85 -33.52
CA ASN A 219 4.46 -10.66 -34.98
C ASN A 219 3.01 -10.51 -35.46
N LEU A 220 2.17 -9.82 -34.69
CA LEU A 220 0.76 -9.59 -35.01
C LEU A 220 0.55 -8.29 -35.81
N ASP A 221 -0.41 -8.28 -36.73
CA ASP A 221 -0.80 -7.05 -37.45
C ASP A 221 -1.47 -6.09 -36.47
N THR A 222 -0.71 -5.07 -36.03
CA THR A 222 -1.07 -4.23 -34.90
C THR A 222 -1.32 -2.79 -35.35
N THR A 223 -2.47 -2.23 -34.98
CA THR A 223 -2.83 -0.83 -35.24
C THR A 223 -3.16 -0.11 -33.93
N ILE A 224 -2.48 1.01 -33.65
CA ILE A 224 -2.79 1.89 -32.52
C ILE A 224 -3.72 3.00 -33.01
N ILE A 225 -4.82 3.23 -32.29
CA ILE A 225 -5.89 4.17 -32.64
C ILE A 225 -6.07 5.18 -31.51
N PHE A 226 -5.98 6.47 -31.79
CA PHE A 226 -6.18 7.53 -30.78
C PHE A 226 -6.61 8.88 -31.39
N PRO A 227 -7.29 9.74 -30.59
CA PRO A 227 -7.80 11.01 -31.08
C PRO A 227 -6.75 12.12 -31.19
N GLU A 228 -5.61 12.02 -30.51
CA GLU A 228 -4.59 13.06 -30.50
C GLU A 228 -3.69 13.03 -31.76
N ASP A 229 -2.94 14.11 -31.99
CA ASP A 229 -2.04 14.26 -33.14
C ASP A 229 -0.80 13.37 -33.04
N HIS A 230 -0.42 13.01 -31.82
CA HIS A 230 0.72 12.17 -31.51
C HIS A 230 0.53 11.37 -30.22
N ILE A 231 1.27 10.27 -30.09
CA ILE A 231 1.33 9.47 -28.86
C ILE A 231 1.82 10.28 -27.66
N MET A 232 1.45 9.84 -26.46
CA MET A 232 1.90 10.42 -25.18
C MET A 232 1.70 11.95 -25.10
N PRO A 233 0.54 12.50 -25.47
CA PRO A 233 0.33 13.94 -25.66
C PRO A 233 0.55 14.78 -24.39
N ARG A 234 0.48 14.16 -23.20
CA ARG A 234 0.70 14.84 -21.92
C ARG A 234 2.17 14.93 -21.50
N LEU A 235 3.06 14.14 -22.13
CA LEU A 235 4.45 13.97 -21.68
C LEU A 235 5.47 14.18 -22.79
N PHE A 236 5.16 13.80 -24.02
CA PHE A 236 6.08 13.91 -25.13
C PHE A 236 5.86 15.21 -25.88
N THR A 237 6.95 15.84 -26.31
CA THR A 237 6.89 16.85 -27.36
C THR A 237 6.59 16.18 -28.71
N PRO A 238 6.05 16.90 -29.71
CA PRO A 238 5.78 16.31 -31.02
C PRO A 238 7.01 15.69 -31.69
N SER A 239 8.20 16.28 -31.50
CA SER A 239 9.45 15.76 -32.04
C SER A 239 9.86 14.43 -31.39
N LEU A 240 9.71 14.31 -30.06
CA LEU A 240 9.98 13.07 -29.36
C LEU A 240 8.97 11.98 -29.74
N ALA A 241 7.68 12.33 -29.78
CA ALA A 241 6.62 11.41 -30.17
C ALA A 241 6.86 10.85 -31.57
N ARG A 242 7.24 11.69 -32.53
CA ARG A 242 7.57 11.25 -33.90
C ARG A 242 8.65 10.17 -33.91
N ARG A 243 9.70 10.29 -33.09
CA ARG A 243 10.79 9.28 -33.06
C ARG A 243 10.32 7.93 -32.53
N TYR A 244 9.44 7.93 -31.53
CA TYR A 244 8.82 6.69 -31.06
C TYR A 244 7.83 6.13 -32.08
N GLU A 245 7.01 6.96 -32.73
CA GLU A 245 6.11 6.51 -33.82
C GLU A 245 6.89 5.85 -34.95
N GLU A 246 7.99 6.46 -35.40
CA GLU A 246 8.91 5.91 -36.41
C GLU A 246 9.48 4.55 -35.97
N LEU A 247 9.90 4.42 -34.71
CA LEU A 247 10.38 3.15 -34.16
C LEU A 247 9.31 2.06 -34.16
N TYR A 248 8.07 2.39 -33.77
CA TYR A 248 6.96 1.45 -33.78
C TYR A 248 6.60 1.03 -35.21
N GLN A 249 6.60 1.97 -36.15
CA GLN A 249 6.37 1.71 -37.58
C GLN A 249 7.44 0.81 -38.20
N GLN A 250 8.72 1.00 -37.83
CA GLN A 250 9.82 0.12 -38.23
C GLN A 250 9.62 -1.32 -37.73
N ASN A 251 8.87 -1.51 -36.63
CA ASN A 251 8.49 -2.81 -36.10
C ASN A 251 7.11 -3.28 -36.58
N GLY A 252 6.56 -2.68 -37.64
CA GLY A 252 5.32 -3.11 -38.29
C GLY A 252 4.03 -2.60 -37.65
N VAL A 253 4.11 -1.72 -36.64
CA VAL A 253 2.92 -1.14 -36.00
C VAL A 253 2.36 0.02 -36.82
N LYS A 254 1.06 0.01 -37.06
CA LYS A 254 0.32 1.06 -37.78
C LYS A 254 -0.29 2.06 -36.79
N PHE A 255 -0.48 3.29 -37.25
CA PHE A 255 -1.07 4.37 -36.45
C PHE A 255 -2.28 4.98 -37.16
N MET A 256 -3.40 5.09 -36.44
CA MET A 256 -4.59 5.83 -36.81
C MET A 256 -4.77 6.97 -35.81
N LYS A 257 -4.28 8.16 -36.18
CA LYS A 257 -4.24 9.36 -35.34
C LYS A 257 -5.38 10.31 -35.69
N GLY A 258 -5.76 11.20 -34.77
CA GLY A 258 -6.81 12.19 -35.05
C GLY A 258 -8.21 11.60 -35.25
N VAL A 259 -8.46 10.38 -34.76
CA VAL A 259 -9.72 9.65 -34.98
C VAL A 259 -10.37 9.21 -33.68
N LEU A 260 -11.70 9.16 -33.68
CA LEU A 260 -12.51 8.71 -32.55
C LEU A 260 -13.18 7.37 -32.87
N ILE A 261 -13.25 6.52 -31.86
CA ILE A 261 -14.04 5.29 -31.91
C ILE A 261 -15.53 5.65 -31.89
N ASP A 262 -16.30 5.03 -32.78
CA ASP A 262 -17.76 5.04 -32.75
C ASP A 262 -18.29 3.84 -31.96
N LYS A 263 -17.99 2.62 -32.45
CA LYS A 263 -18.37 1.36 -31.83
C LYS A 263 -17.45 0.20 -32.23
N LEU A 264 -17.51 -0.87 -31.46
CA LEU A 264 -16.91 -2.17 -31.77
C LEU A 264 -18.03 -3.10 -32.23
N GLU A 265 -17.82 -3.79 -33.35
CA GLU A 265 -18.81 -4.70 -33.93
C GLU A 265 -18.35 -6.15 -33.86
N ALA A 266 -19.31 -7.03 -33.57
CA ALA A 266 -19.10 -8.46 -33.58
C ALA A 266 -19.18 -9.02 -35.00
N GLY A 267 -18.32 -9.99 -35.31
CA GLY A 267 -18.46 -10.82 -36.50
C GLY A 267 -19.47 -11.96 -36.31
N ALA A 268 -19.56 -12.85 -37.30
CA ALA A 268 -20.50 -13.99 -37.29
C ALA A 268 -20.36 -14.92 -36.07
N GLY A 269 -19.18 -14.97 -35.44
CA GLY A 269 -18.93 -15.76 -34.23
C GLY A 269 -19.22 -15.04 -32.90
N GLY A 270 -19.85 -13.87 -32.92
CA GLY A 270 -20.16 -13.08 -31.72
C GLY A 270 -18.95 -12.42 -31.03
N ARG A 271 -17.74 -12.58 -31.58
CA ARG A 271 -16.51 -11.92 -31.13
C ARG A 271 -16.29 -10.62 -31.89
N VAL A 272 -15.52 -9.70 -31.31
CA VAL A 272 -15.10 -8.48 -32.03
C VAL A 272 -14.43 -8.84 -33.36
N ALA A 273 -14.81 -8.13 -34.41
CA ALA A 273 -14.24 -8.26 -35.75
C ALA A 273 -13.86 -6.91 -36.35
N ASN A 274 -14.55 -5.83 -35.95
CA ASN A 274 -14.35 -4.50 -36.51
C ASN A 274 -14.35 -3.42 -35.43
N VAL A 275 -13.46 -2.44 -35.60
CA VAL A 275 -13.47 -1.16 -34.92
C VAL A 275 -14.01 -0.12 -35.90
N ILE A 276 -15.18 0.44 -35.60
CA ILE A 276 -15.82 1.47 -36.43
C ILE A 276 -15.40 2.83 -35.89
N LEU A 277 -14.87 3.68 -36.76
CA LEU A 277 -14.46 5.04 -36.42
C LEU A 277 -15.56 6.05 -36.78
N LYS A 278 -15.62 7.17 -36.07
CA LYS A 278 -16.62 8.23 -36.31
C LYS A 278 -16.55 8.88 -37.70
N ASN A 279 -15.42 8.76 -38.38
CA ASN A 279 -15.25 9.22 -39.76
C ASN A 279 -15.71 8.18 -40.81
N GLY A 280 -16.33 7.07 -40.38
CA GLY A 280 -16.81 5.99 -41.25
C GLY A 280 -15.75 4.96 -41.64
N SER A 281 -14.49 5.14 -41.23
CA SER A 281 -13.43 4.16 -41.48
C SER A 281 -13.63 2.90 -40.62
N VAL A 282 -13.24 1.75 -41.16
CA VAL A 282 -13.35 0.45 -40.48
C VAL A 282 -11.97 -0.16 -40.35
N ILE A 283 -11.61 -0.58 -39.14
CA ILE A 283 -10.37 -1.33 -38.87
C ILE A 283 -10.75 -2.74 -38.45
N GLU A 284 -10.36 -3.74 -39.24
CA GLU A 284 -10.56 -5.15 -38.89
C GLU A 284 -9.62 -5.55 -37.74
N ALA A 285 -10.18 -6.14 -36.68
CA ALA A 285 -9.44 -6.63 -35.52
C ALA A 285 -10.19 -7.77 -34.84
N ASP A 286 -9.49 -8.87 -34.58
CA ASP A 286 -10.02 -10.03 -33.82
C ASP A 286 -9.64 -9.99 -32.32
N THR A 287 -8.71 -9.10 -31.98
CA THR A 287 -8.34 -8.74 -30.61
C THR A 287 -8.26 -7.22 -30.50
N VAL A 288 -8.98 -6.64 -29.55
CA VAL A 288 -8.97 -5.20 -29.26
C VAL A 288 -8.49 -5.00 -27.83
N VAL A 289 -7.54 -4.09 -27.61
CA VAL A 289 -7.11 -3.70 -26.26
C VAL A 289 -7.43 -2.24 -26.02
N VAL A 290 -8.17 -1.94 -24.95
CA VAL A 290 -8.59 -0.58 -24.61
C VAL A 290 -7.74 -0.04 -23.48
N GLY A 291 -6.94 0.98 -23.77
CA GLY A 291 -6.00 1.64 -22.87
C GLY A 291 -6.23 3.15 -22.80
N ILE A 292 -7.47 3.57 -22.52
CA ILE A 292 -7.92 4.97 -22.56
C ILE A 292 -7.80 5.73 -21.23
N GLY A 293 -7.05 5.17 -20.27
CA GLY A 293 -6.83 5.75 -18.94
C GLY A 293 -7.40 4.91 -17.81
N ALA A 294 -7.33 5.45 -16.60
CA ALA A 294 -7.75 4.80 -15.38
C ALA A 294 -8.65 5.70 -14.54
N LYS A 295 -9.45 5.10 -13.65
CA LYS A 295 -10.33 5.81 -12.70
C LYS A 295 -10.00 5.38 -11.28
N PRO A 296 -9.89 6.32 -10.31
CA PRO A 296 -9.66 5.96 -8.91
C PRO A 296 -10.85 5.18 -8.34
N VAL A 297 -10.55 4.10 -7.62
CA VAL A 297 -11.57 3.25 -6.97
C VAL A 297 -11.84 3.84 -5.58
N VAL A 298 -12.82 4.74 -5.50
CA VAL A 298 -13.13 5.47 -4.27
C VAL A 298 -14.19 4.80 -3.40
N SER A 299 -15.06 3.98 -3.98
CA SER A 299 -16.07 3.21 -3.24
C SER A 299 -15.42 2.14 -2.36
N PRO A 300 -15.93 1.89 -1.14
CA PRO A 300 -17.09 2.54 -0.47
C PRO A 300 -16.70 3.74 0.42
N PHE A 301 -15.57 4.39 0.14
CA PHE A 301 -14.94 5.38 1.02
C PHE A 301 -15.28 6.82 0.67
N GLU A 302 -16.35 7.10 -0.09
CA GLU A 302 -16.71 8.46 -0.49
C GLU A 302 -16.91 9.40 0.71
N ALA A 303 -17.37 8.86 1.84
CA ALA A 303 -17.56 9.59 3.10
C ALA A 303 -16.28 10.19 3.69
N VAL A 304 -15.08 9.75 3.29
CA VAL A 304 -13.80 10.30 3.78
C VAL A 304 -13.41 11.62 3.08
N GLY A 305 -14.15 11.99 2.04
CA GLY A 305 -13.96 13.22 1.25
C GLY A 305 -13.27 12.97 -0.09
N LEU A 306 -13.90 13.43 -1.18
CA LEU A 306 -13.39 13.30 -2.55
C LEU A 306 -12.88 14.64 -3.10
N ASN A 307 -11.85 14.58 -3.91
CA ASN A 307 -11.41 15.73 -4.70
C ASN A 307 -12.13 15.74 -6.05
N ASN A 308 -13.01 16.70 -6.29
CA ASN A 308 -13.77 16.81 -7.54
C ASN A 308 -12.95 17.37 -8.72
N SER A 309 -11.79 17.97 -8.47
CA SER A 309 -10.95 18.58 -9.51
C SER A 309 -10.05 17.57 -10.21
N VAL A 310 -9.39 16.68 -9.45
CA VAL A 310 -8.46 15.66 -9.98
C VAL A 310 -8.96 14.22 -9.80
N GLY A 311 -10.11 14.05 -9.14
CA GLY A 311 -10.66 12.75 -8.73
C GLY A 311 -9.90 12.15 -7.55
N GLY A 312 -10.45 11.09 -6.97
CA GLY A 312 -9.81 10.35 -5.87
C GLY A 312 -10.15 10.90 -4.47
N ILE A 313 -9.55 10.29 -3.46
CA ILE A 313 -9.75 10.64 -2.05
C ILE A 313 -8.88 11.84 -1.70
N GLN A 314 -9.48 12.90 -1.19
CA GLN A 314 -8.75 14.08 -0.75
C GLN A 314 -7.95 13.78 0.50
N VAL A 315 -6.67 14.09 0.48
CA VAL A 315 -5.78 13.98 1.64
C VAL A 315 -4.99 15.26 1.90
N ASP A 316 -4.47 15.41 3.12
CA ASP A 316 -3.50 16.44 3.46
C ASP A 316 -2.07 16.05 3.04
N SER A 317 -1.07 16.86 3.41
CA SER A 317 0.34 16.58 3.09
C SER A 317 0.88 15.31 3.75
N HIS A 318 0.20 14.81 4.78
CA HIS A 318 0.55 13.60 5.53
C HIS A 318 -0.35 12.41 5.15
N PHE A 319 -1.04 12.48 4.00
CA PHE A 319 -1.95 11.45 3.50
C PHE A 319 -3.14 11.12 4.43
N ARG A 320 -3.50 12.03 5.33
CA ARG A 320 -4.68 11.91 6.20
C ARG A 320 -5.92 12.37 5.45
N THR A 321 -7.02 11.65 5.60
CA THR A 321 -8.33 12.09 5.09
C THR A 321 -8.99 13.08 6.07
N SER A 322 -10.21 13.51 5.77
CA SER A 322 -11.01 14.31 6.71
C SER A 322 -11.48 13.52 7.95
N LEU A 323 -11.44 12.19 7.91
CA LEU A 323 -11.83 11.34 9.04
C LEU A 323 -10.59 10.90 9.84
N PRO A 324 -10.56 11.14 11.16
CA PRO A 324 -9.46 10.72 12.02
C PRO A 324 -9.19 9.20 11.94
N GLY A 325 -7.92 8.84 11.84
CA GLY A 325 -7.49 7.43 11.73
C GLY A 325 -7.73 6.79 10.36
N VAL A 326 -8.21 7.55 9.36
CA VAL A 326 -8.39 7.09 7.98
C VAL A 326 -7.45 7.84 7.05
N PHE A 327 -6.73 7.07 6.23
CA PHE A 327 -5.67 7.54 5.34
C PHE A 327 -5.91 7.00 3.93
N ALA A 328 -5.33 7.65 2.92
CA ALA A 328 -5.35 7.14 1.55
C ALA A 328 -3.99 7.33 0.86
N VAL A 329 -3.51 6.31 0.16
CA VAL A 329 -2.18 6.31 -0.49
C VAL A 329 -2.22 5.70 -1.90
N GLY A 330 -1.22 6.00 -2.73
CA GLY A 330 -1.12 5.53 -4.11
C GLY A 330 -2.14 6.17 -5.06
N ASP A 331 -2.49 5.47 -6.15
CA ASP A 331 -3.24 6.05 -7.28
C ASP A 331 -4.60 6.67 -6.91
N VAL A 332 -5.19 6.26 -5.77
CA VAL A 332 -6.49 6.75 -5.28
C VAL A 332 -6.39 8.11 -4.58
N ALA A 333 -5.19 8.50 -4.09
CA ALA A 333 -5.01 9.69 -3.27
C ALA A 333 -4.83 10.97 -4.11
N ALA A 334 -5.64 11.98 -3.80
CA ALA A 334 -5.49 13.35 -4.27
C ALA A 334 -4.79 14.19 -3.19
N PHE A 335 -3.52 14.51 -3.42
CA PHE A 335 -2.62 15.09 -2.42
C PHE A 335 -2.11 16.47 -2.85
N PRO A 336 -1.73 17.34 -1.90
CA PRO A 336 -1.13 18.64 -2.21
C PRO A 336 0.29 18.47 -2.75
N LEU A 337 0.52 18.88 -3.99
CA LEU A 337 1.83 18.88 -4.63
C LEU A 337 2.48 20.25 -4.48
N LYS A 338 3.23 20.42 -3.37
CA LYS A 338 3.79 21.71 -2.93
C LYS A 338 4.62 22.43 -3.98
N ILE A 339 5.46 21.72 -4.73
CA ILE A 339 6.34 22.31 -5.77
C ILE A 339 5.58 23.06 -6.87
N TYR A 340 4.32 22.69 -7.12
CA TYR A 340 3.45 23.34 -8.11
C TYR A 340 2.25 24.06 -7.48
N ASN A 341 2.21 24.17 -6.15
CA ASN A 341 1.11 24.78 -5.40
C ASN A 341 -0.29 24.36 -5.90
N ARG A 342 -0.48 23.06 -6.13
CA ARG A 342 -1.75 22.50 -6.62
C ARG A 342 -2.03 21.13 -6.02
N THR A 343 -3.28 20.70 -6.06
CA THR A 343 -3.61 19.29 -5.82
C THR A 343 -3.28 18.45 -7.05
N ALA A 344 -2.79 17.25 -6.83
CA ALA A 344 -2.48 16.28 -7.87
C ALA A 344 -2.94 14.88 -7.44
N ARG A 345 -3.15 14.03 -8.44
CA ARG A 345 -3.29 12.58 -8.30
C ARG A 345 -2.32 11.95 -9.29
N VAL A 346 -1.54 10.98 -8.83
CA VAL A 346 -0.43 10.42 -9.63
C VAL A 346 -0.59 8.92 -9.73
N GLU A 347 -0.65 8.42 -10.96
CA GLU A 347 -0.81 7.00 -11.30
C GLU A 347 0.57 6.40 -11.61
N HIS A 348 1.37 6.15 -10.59
CA HIS A 348 2.75 5.69 -10.78
C HIS A 348 3.27 4.86 -9.60
N VAL A 349 4.06 3.83 -9.90
CA VAL A 349 4.62 2.92 -8.90
C VAL A 349 5.50 3.64 -7.86
N ASP A 350 6.34 4.58 -8.31
CA ASP A 350 7.18 5.39 -7.42
C ASP A 350 6.34 6.26 -6.46
N HIS A 351 5.25 6.83 -6.95
CA HIS A 351 4.34 7.59 -6.09
C HIS A 351 3.64 6.68 -5.08
N ALA A 352 3.17 5.50 -5.49
CA ALA A 352 2.55 4.54 -4.58
C ALA A 352 3.51 4.08 -3.46
N ARG A 353 4.79 3.90 -3.77
CA ARG A 353 5.82 3.58 -2.77
C ARG A 353 6.10 4.77 -1.85
N LYS A 354 6.44 5.93 -2.41
CA LYS A 354 6.78 7.13 -1.63
C LYS A 354 5.62 7.64 -0.76
N SER A 355 4.38 7.56 -1.24
CA SER A 355 3.21 7.92 -0.43
C SER A 355 3.00 6.95 0.73
N ALA A 356 3.21 5.64 0.51
CA ALA A 356 3.16 4.66 1.58
C ALA A 356 4.28 4.86 2.62
N GLN A 357 5.50 5.16 2.16
CA GLN A 357 6.64 5.49 3.03
C GLN A 357 6.36 6.74 3.87
N HIS A 358 5.93 7.84 3.24
CA HIS A 358 5.62 9.09 3.94
C HIS A 358 4.47 8.94 4.94
N PHE A 359 3.47 8.12 4.58
CA PHE A 359 2.42 7.74 5.51
C PHE A 359 2.96 6.93 6.70
N GLY A 360 3.90 6.00 6.47
CA GLY A 360 4.54 5.20 7.52
C GLY A 360 5.25 6.06 8.57
N GLU A 361 5.91 7.14 8.14
CA GLU A 361 6.52 8.14 9.04
C GLU A 361 5.48 8.97 9.80
N THR A 362 4.28 9.11 9.23
CA THR A 362 3.20 9.94 9.79
C THR A 362 2.39 9.19 10.85
N ILE A 363 2.21 7.89 10.68
CA ILE A 363 1.30 7.13 11.52
C ILE A 363 1.93 6.81 12.88
N GLU A 364 1.31 7.32 13.93
CA GLU A 364 1.74 7.03 15.29
C GLU A 364 1.30 5.61 15.68
N VAL A 365 2.25 4.67 15.62
CA VAL A 365 2.04 3.29 16.07
C VAL A 365 2.42 3.21 17.54
N GLY A 366 1.44 2.92 18.41
CA GLY A 366 1.69 2.81 19.84
C GLY A 366 1.79 4.17 20.54
N ASN A 367 0.79 5.03 20.37
CA ASN A 367 0.44 6.04 21.37
C ASN A 367 -0.89 5.59 21.99
N PHE A 368 -0.78 4.58 22.85
CA PHE A 368 -1.89 4.01 23.61
C PHE A 368 -2.44 5.06 24.55
N ASP A 369 -3.76 5.15 24.62
CA ASP A 369 -4.47 5.91 25.64
C ASP A 369 -5.45 4.96 26.33
N PRO A 370 -5.26 4.62 27.63
CA PRO A 370 -4.19 5.11 28.50
C PRO A 370 -2.81 4.51 28.16
N LYS A 371 -1.74 5.31 28.32
CA LYS A 371 -0.35 4.86 28.21
C LYS A 371 0.02 3.92 29.36
N VAL A 372 0.95 3.01 29.13
CA VAL A 372 1.60 2.21 30.19
C VAL A 372 3.07 2.57 30.28
N ALA A 373 3.53 2.94 31.47
CA ALA A 373 4.93 3.12 31.77
C ALA A 373 5.33 2.36 33.05
N THR A 374 6.57 1.88 33.08
CA THR A 374 7.21 1.27 34.27
C THR A 374 8.49 2.00 34.58
N PHE A 375 8.64 2.46 35.82
CA PHE A 375 9.82 3.15 36.31
C PHE A 375 10.60 2.22 37.25
N TRP A 376 11.88 1.97 36.95
CA TRP A 376 12.77 1.24 37.84
C TRP A 376 13.53 2.21 38.72
N ILE A 377 13.32 2.13 40.04
CA ILE A 377 13.94 3.03 41.02
C ILE A 377 14.61 2.19 42.10
N ASP A 378 15.87 2.51 42.44
CA ASP A 378 16.61 1.79 43.48
C ASP A 378 16.23 2.22 44.92
N SER A 379 16.89 1.62 45.92
CA SER A 379 16.69 1.95 47.34
C SER A 379 16.92 3.43 47.64
N ASP A 380 17.90 4.03 46.96
CA ASP A 380 18.38 5.40 47.19
C ASP A 380 17.55 6.44 46.40
N SER A 381 16.49 5.99 45.75
CA SER A 381 15.58 6.81 44.94
C SER A 381 16.18 7.35 43.65
N ARG A 382 17.16 6.64 43.08
CA ARG A 382 17.70 6.92 41.75
C ARG A 382 16.92 6.17 40.68
N LEU A 383 16.53 6.90 39.63
CA LEU A 383 15.83 6.33 38.47
C LEU A 383 16.80 5.55 37.59
N LYS A 384 16.68 4.22 37.53
CA LYS A 384 17.56 3.34 36.73
C LYS A 384 17.11 3.18 35.29
N GLY A 385 15.83 3.37 35.03
CA GLY A 385 15.28 3.28 33.70
C GLY A 385 13.78 3.51 33.70
N VAL A 386 13.27 3.75 32.51
CA VAL A 386 11.84 3.86 32.23
C VAL A 386 11.55 2.99 31.03
N PHE A 387 10.56 2.12 31.16
CA PHE A 387 9.91 1.51 30.01
C PHE A 387 8.64 2.28 29.76
N LEU A 388 8.50 2.76 28.54
CA LEU A 388 7.28 3.35 28.03
C LEU A 388 6.80 2.41 26.93
N GLU A 389 5.61 1.85 27.08
CA GLU A 389 5.04 0.94 26.06
C GLU A 389 4.84 1.68 24.73
N SER A 390 4.67 3.00 24.80
CA SER A 390 4.02 3.80 23.78
C SER A 390 4.20 5.29 24.08
N GLY A 391 4.80 6.08 23.19
CA GLY A 391 5.00 7.49 23.41
C GLY A 391 5.54 8.23 22.19
N SER A 392 5.46 9.56 22.22
CA SER A 392 5.95 10.41 21.15
C SER A 392 7.47 10.27 20.97
N SER A 393 7.99 10.67 19.81
CA SER A 393 9.45 10.67 19.55
C SER A 393 10.23 11.41 20.63
N GLU A 394 9.66 12.48 21.20
CA GLU A 394 10.23 13.26 22.29
C GLU A 394 10.29 12.45 23.59
N GLU A 395 9.20 11.78 23.97
CA GLU A 395 9.12 10.93 25.15
C GLU A 395 10.07 9.73 25.07
N VAL A 396 10.16 9.09 23.90
CA VAL A 396 11.08 7.98 23.65
C VAL A 396 12.54 8.45 23.72
N SER A 397 12.85 9.62 23.16
CA SER A 397 14.21 10.21 23.21
C SER A 397 14.67 10.57 24.63
N LEU A 398 13.72 10.78 25.56
CA LEU A 398 13.99 11.10 26.95
C LEU A 398 14.44 9.87 27.76
N LEU A 399 13.95 8.67 27.45
CA LEU A 399 14.17 7.47 28.28
C LEU A 399 15.67 7.11 28.44
N PRO A 400 16.49 7.10 27.37
CA PRO A 400 17.93 6.85 27.51
C PRO A 400 18.65 7.92 28.33
N GLN A 401 18.18 9.17 28.29
CA GLN A 401 18.77 10.27 29.07
C GLN A 401 18.48 10.07 30.57
N LEU A 402 17.25 9.73 30.91
CA LEU A 402 16.84 9.38 32.28
C LEU A 402 17.64 8.19 32.83
N ALA A 403 17.77 7.12 32.04
CA ALA A 403 18.50 5.91 32.45
C ALA A 403 20.00 6.17 32.66
N LYS A 404 20.62 7.02 31.82
CA LYS A 404 22.05 7.37 31.93
C LYS A 404 22.33 8.29 33.11
N ALA A 405 21.49 9.29 33.35
CA ALA A 405 21.70 10.27 34.40
C ALA A 405 21.53 9.67 35.81
N GLN A 406 20.65 8.68 35.96
CA GLN A 406 20.31 8.08 37.25
C GLN A 406 19.99 9.10 38.36
N SER A 407 19.29 10.17 37.97
CA SER A 407 18.93 11.26 38.87
C SER A 407 18.07 10.80 40.04
N LEU A 408 18.16 11.54 41.15
CA LEU A 408 17.27 11.39 42.31
C LEU A 408 15.86 11.83 41.93
N VAL A 409 14.87 10.97 42.17
CA VAL A 409 13.46 11.24 41.84
C VAL A 409 12.55 11.08 43.05
N ASP A 410 11.55 11.95 43.16
CA ASP A 410 10.54 11.90 44.22
C ASP A 410 9.55 10.75 43.96
N LYS A 411 9.73 9.64 44.68
CA LYS A 411 8.88 8.44 44.60
C LYS A 411 7.42 8.73 44.94
N ALA A 412 7.14 9.67 45.85
CA ALA A 412 5.78 9.97 46.27
C ALA A 412 5.03 10.75 45.16
N LYS A 413 5.72 11.72 44.53
CA LYS A 413 5.18 12.44 43.37
C LYS A 413 4.96 11.51 42.17
N LEU A 414 5.92 10.64 41.84
CA LEU A 414 5.74 9.68 40.75
C LEU A 414 4.54 8.74 40.97
N LYS A 415 4.34 8.26 42.20
CA LYS A 415 3.19 7.39 42.55
C LYS A 415 1.84 8.11 42.52
N SER A 416 1.83 9.43 42.63
CA SER A 416 0.63 10.27 42.64
C SER A 416 0.39 11.01 41.33
N ALA A 417 1.21 10.77 40.30
CA ALA A 417 1.03 11.33 38.97
C ALA A 417 -0.33 10.94 38.40
N SER A 418 -1.03 11.91 37.80
CA SER A 418 -2.40 11.71 37.28
C SER A 418 -2.42 11.13 35.88
N SER A 419 -1.28 11.19 35.18
CA SER A 419 -1.06 10.68 33.83
C SER A 419 0.39 10.19 33.66
N ILE A 420 0.67 9.51 32.54
CA ILE A 420 2.05 9.11 32.20
C ILE A 420 2.88 10.32 31.80
N GLU A 421 2.27 11.32 31.16
CA GLU A 421 2.88 12.60 30.82
C GLU A 421 3.37 13.33 32.07
N ASP A 422 2.53 13.39 33.11
CA ASP A 422 2.91 13.96 34.41
C ASP A 422 4.08 13.19 35.03
N ALA A 423 4.03 11.85 34.99
CA ALA A 423 5.09 11.00 35.53
C ALA A 423 6.42 11.19 34.77
N LEU A 424 6.38 11.31 33.44
CA LEU A 424 7.54 11.61 32.60
C LEU A 424 8.09 13.01 32.86
N GLU A 425 7.26 14.01 33.10
CA GLU A 425 7.73 15.38 33.42
C GLU A 425 8.36 15.47 34.82
N ILE A 426 7.84 14.73 35.80
CA ILE A 426 8.48 14.57 37.12
C ILE A 426 9.87 13.94 36.95
N ALA A 427 9.98 12.88 36.14
CA ALA A 427 11.26 12.24 35.84
C ALA A 427 12.19 13.20 35.08
N ARG A 428 11.70 13.91 34.07
CA ARG A 428 12.46 14.89 33.29
C ARG A 428 13.01 16.02 34.15
N SER A 429 12.22 16.52 35.09
CA SER A 429 12.62 17.59 36.02
C SER A 429 13.80 17.17 36.90
N SER A 430 13.94 15.88 37.21
CA SER A 430 15.08 15.37 37.97
C SER A 430 16.42 15.46 37.22
N LEU A 431 16.41 15.52 35.88
CA LEU A 431 17.63 15.75 35.09
C LEU A 431 18.22 17.14 35.34
N LYS A 432 17.35 18.15 35.44
CA LYS A 432 17.75 19.55 35.64
C LYS A 432 18.26 19.82 37.05
N ALA A 433 17.75 19.09 38.04
CA ALA A 433 18.18 19.21 39.44
C ALA A 433 19.58 18.59 39.69
N GLY A 434 19.96 17.57 38.92
CA GLY A 434 21.27 16.90 39.04
C GLY A 434 22.44 17.63 38.40
N SER A 435 22.19 18.57 37.48
CA SER A 435 23.22 19.39 36.81
C SER A 435 23.65 20.64 37.59
N ALA A 436 23.08 20.87 38.78
CA ALA A 436 23.35 22.04 39.62
C ALA A 436 24.24 21.73 40.84
N VAL A 437 25.07 20.68 40.77
CA VAL A 437 26.00 20.27 41.85
C VAL A 437 27.43 20.21 41.34
#